data_AF-A0A6M3KXZ4-F1
#
_entry.id   AF-A0A6M3KXZ4-F1
#
_cell.length_a   1.000
_cell.length_b   1.000
_cell.length_c   1.000
_cell.angle_alpha   90.00
_cell.angle_beta   90.00
_cell.angle_gamma   90.00
#
_symmetry.space_group_name_H-M   'P 1'
#
loop_
_entity.id
_entity.type
_entity.pdbx_description
1 polymer ?
#
loop_
_entity_poly.entity_id
_entity_poly.type
_entity_poly.pdbx_seq_one_letter_code
_entity_poly.pdbx_strand_id
1 'polypeptide(L)'
;MVEKKMEDAIEKVITGLVDRFQEELFSCEEEDLERYWYFKYNGSLPLHLTLYDFFESLELYHGFCRRWEEHKNGSTCVVERVRDKYLMPKIRQLIKDMGE
;
A
#
# COMPACT_ATOMS: atom_id res chain seq x y z
N MET A 1 -13.91 -13.47 33.29
CA MET A 1 -15.12 -12.86 32.69
C MET A 1 -14.91 -11.44 32.19
N VAL A 2 -14.15 -10.59 32.91
CA VAL A 2 -13.83 -9.21 32.45
C VAL A 2 -12.86 -9.22 31.27
N GLU A 3 -11.81 -10.04 31.32
CA GLU A 3 -10.84 -10.19 30.22
C GLU A 3 -11.51 -10.60 28.90
N LYS A 4 -12.36 -11.64 28.93
CA LYS A 4 -13.09 -12.09 27.73
C LYS A 4 -13.96 -10.99 27.10
N LYS A 5 -14.64 -10.17 27.92
CA LYS A 5 -15.43 -9.04 27.41
C LYS A 5 -14.57 -7.95 26.77
N MET A 6 -13.34 -7.78 27.26
CA MET A 6 -12.40 -6.81 26.71
C MET A 6 -11.76 -7.32 25.42
N GLU A 7 -11.41 -8.60 25.34
CA GLU A 7 -10.98 -9.26 24.11
C GLU A 7 -12.05 -9.16 23.02
N ASP A 8 -13.31 -9.51 23.32
CA ASP A 8 -14.43 -9.39 22.38
C ASP A 8 -14.63 -7.93 21.91
N ALA A 9 -14.40 -6.95 22.79
CA ALA A 9 -14.49 -5.53 22.45
C ALA A 9 -13.34 -5.07 21.54
N ILE A 10 -12.12 -5.52 21.80
CA ILE A 10 -10.94 -5.23 20.97
C ILE A 10 -11.11 -5.85 19.59
N GLU A 11 -11.52 -7.11 19.52
CA GLU A 11 -11.80 -7.81 18.26
C GLU A 11 -12.82 -7.03 17.43
N LYS A 12 -13.94 -6.62 18.04
CA LYS A 12 -14.97 -5.85 17.35
C LYS A 12 -14.45 -4.53 16.79
N VAL A 13 -13.58 -3.82 17.54
CA VAL A 13 -12.98 -2.57 17.08
C VAL A 13 -12.01 -2.82 15.93
N ILE A 14 -11.12 -3.80 16.05
CA ILE A 14 -10.12 -4.11 15.01
C ILE A 14 -10.82 -4.57 13.73
N THR A 15 -11.79 -5.48 13.83
CA THR A 15 -12.58 -5.94 12.67
C THR A 15 -13.33 -4.78 12.03
N GLY A 16 -13.99 -3.92 12.82
CA GLY A 16 -14.68 -2.75 12.29
C GLY A 16 -13.75 -1.74 11.59
N LEU A 17 -12.50 -1.60 12.04
CA LEU A 17 -11.50 -0.80 11.35
C LEU A 17 -11.10 -1.45 10.01
N VAL A 18 -10.82 -2.75 10.01
CA VAL A 18 -10.44 -3.50 8.80
C VAL A 18 -11.54 -3.44 7.74
N ASP A 19 -12.79 -3.64 8.15
CA ASP A 19 -13.96 -3.58 7.25
C ASP A 19 -14.07 -2.20 6.62
N ARG A 20 -13.94 -1.13 7.43
CA ARG A 20 -13.97 0.24 6.92
C ARG A 20 -12.83 0.53 5.95
N PHE A 21 -11.61 0.10 6.26
CA PHE A 21 -10.48 0.27 5.34
C PHE A 21 -10.69 -0.49 4.03
N GLN A 22 -11.30 -1.66 4.08
CA GLN A 22 -11.65 -2.43 2.88
C GLN A 22 -12.71 -1.72 2.05
N GLU A 23 -13.78 -1.24 2.68
CA GLU A 23 -14.82 -0.47 2.01
C GLU A 23 -14.25 0.77 1.34
N GLU A 24 -13.42 1.54 2.06
CA GLU A 24 -12.73 2.72 1.53
C GLU A 24 -11.87 2.35 0.31
N LEU A 25 -11.03 1.32 0.43
CA LEU A 25 -10.17 0.87 -0.67
C LEU A 25 -10.99 0.38 -1.88
N PHE A 26 -12.04 -0.41 -1.68
CA PHE A 26 -12.80 -0.98 -2.80
C PHE A 26 -13.78 0.01 -3.44
N SER A 27 -14.17 1.05 -2.70
CA SER A 27 -14.98 2.15 -3.22
C SER A 27 -14.19 3.18 -4.03
N CYS A 28 -12.86 3.19 -3.91
CA CYS A 28 -12.04 4.18 -4.61
C CYS A 28 -11.86 3.84 -6.09
N GLU A 29 -11.64 4.87 -6.89
CA GLU A 29 -11.22 4.74 -8.28
C GLU A 29 -9.72 4.46 -8.36
N GLU A 30 -9.24 4.13 -9.55
CA GLU A 30 -7.84 3.79 -9.78
C GLU A 30 -6.90 4.94 -9.44
N GLU A 31 -7.29 6.17 -9.81
CA GLU A 31 -6.49 7.38 -9.60
C GLU A 31 -6.32 7.71 -8.11
N ASP A 32 -7.24 7.23 -7.27
CA ASP A 32 -7.17 7.42 -5.83
C ASP A 32 -6.15 6.52 -5.14
N LEU A 33 -5.68 5.45 -5.81
CA LEU A 33 -4.67 4.56 -5.24
C LEU A 33 -3.40 5.31 -4.87
N GLU A 34 -3.03 6.35 -5.61
CA GLU A 34 -1.86 7.18 -5.36
C GLU A 34 -1.85 7.78 -3.94
N ARG A 35 -3.00 7.94 -3.30
CA ARG A 35 -3.11 8.41 -1.91
C ARG A 35 -2.43 7.47 -0.90
N TYR A 36 -2.27 6.20 -1.25
CA TYR A 36 -1.59 5.19 -0.44
C TYR A 36 -0.07 5.12 -0.70
N TRP A 37 0.47 5.97 -1.58
CA TRP A 37 1.91 6.09 -1.80
C TRP A 37 2.51 7.14 -0.86
N TYR A 38 3.22 6.69 0.17
CA TYR A 38 3.72 7.56 1.25
C TYR A 38 5.20 7.94 1.13
N PHE A 39 5.95 7.31 0.23
CA PHE A 39 7.36 7.59 0.07
C PHE A 39 7.58 9.01 -0.45
N LYS A 40 8.57 9.69 0.14
CA LYS A 40 9.06 10.98 -0.34
C LYS A 40 10.58 10.92 -0.37
N TYR A 41 11.14 11.19 -1.55
CA TYR A 41 12.59 11.25 -1.69
C TYR A 41 13.17 12.39 -0.85
N ASN A 42 14.23 12.08 -0.11
CA ASN A 42 15.00 13.07 0.64
C ASN A 42 16.49 12.95 0.31
N GLY A 43 16.98 13.89 -0.51
CA GLY A 43 18.38 13.91 -0.94
C GLY A 43 19.41 14.19 0.17
N SER A 44 18.98 14.53 1.39
CA SER A 44 19.89 14.65 2.54
C SER A 44 20.15 13.33 3.26
N LEU A 45 19.38 12.28 2.97
CA LEU A 45 19.53 10.98 3.62
C LEU A 45 20.60 10.13 2.91
N PRO A 46 21.38 9.34 3.67
CA PRO A 46 22.22 8.30 3.12
C PRO A 46 21.42 7.32 2.25
N LEU A 47 22.02 6.86 1.15
CA LEU A 47 21.38 5.96 0.18
C LEU A 47 20.68 4.75 0.82
N HIS A 48 21.33 4.09 1.78
CA HIS A 48 20.76 2.89 2.41
C HIS A 48 19.47 3.18 3.18
N LEU A 49 19.34 4.35 3.81
CA LEU A 49 18.10 4.75 4.50
C LEU A 49 17.01 5.11 3.49
N THR A 50 17.36 5.83 2.42
CA THR A 50 16.43 6.11 1.32
C THR A 50 15.88 4.83 0.70
N LEU A 51 16.75 3.84 0.45
CA LEU A 51 16.33 2.55 -0.11
C LEU A 51 15.46 1.78 0.88
N TYR A 52 15.81 1.78 2.17
CA TYR A 52 15.01 1.15 3.22
C TYR A 52 13.58 1.70 3.23
N ASP A 53 13.43 3.02 3.35
CA ASP A 53 12.12 3.70 3.37
C ASP A 53 11.34 3.49 2.08
N PHE A 54 12.04 3.47 0.94
CA PHE A 54 11.44 3.21 -0.36
C PHE A 54 10.85 1.80 -0.44
N PHE A 55 11.60 0.78 -0.05
CA PHE A 55 11.13 -0.61 -0.12
C PHE A 55 9.97 -0.87 0.84
N GLU A 56 9.97 -0.29 2.04
CA GLU A 56 8.82 -0.39 2.95
C GLU A 56 7.57 0.24 2.33
N SER A 57 7.72 1.44 1.77
CA SER A 57 6.61 2.13 1.11
C SER A 57 6.11 1.39 -0.13
N LEU A 58 7.03 0.79 -0.90
CA LEU A 58 6.72 0.03 -2.11
C LEU A 58 5.94 -1.24 -1.80
N GLU A 59 6.30 -1.95 -0.73
CA GLU A 59 5.58 -3.15 -0.29
C GLU A 59 4.16 -2.81 0.19
N LEU A 60 4.03 -1.74 0.98
CA LEU A 60 2.71 -1.26 1.41
C LEU A 60 1.82 -0.89 0.22
N TYR A 61 2.36 -0.10 -0.70
CA TYR A 61 1.63 0.33 -1.90
C TYR A 61 1.27 -0.85 -2.81
N HIS A 62 2.18 -1.79 -3.00
CA HIS A 62 1.93 -3.06 -3.70
C HIS A 62 0.72 -3.80 -3.12
N GLY A 63 0.64 -3.91 -1.79
CA GLY A 63 -0.49 -4.54 -1.10
C GLY A 63 -1.83 -3.87 -1.39
N PHE A 64 -1.89 -2.53 -1.36
CA PHE A 64 -3.11 -1.78 -1.69
C PHE A 64 -3.53 -1.97 -3.15
N CYS A 65 -2.59 -1.74 -4.09
CA CYS A 65 -2.85 -1.90 -5.52
C CYS A 65 -3.30 -3.31 -5.89
N ARG A 66 -2.67 -4.34 -5.30
CA ARG A 66 -3.03 -5.74 -5.55
C ARG A 66 -4.44 -6.05 -5.08
N ARG A 67 -4.79 -5.67 -3.85
CA ARG A 67 -6.14 -5.92 -3.32
C ARG A 67 -7.22 -5.20 -4.13
N TRP A 68 -6.94 -3.97 -4.54
CA TRP A 68 -7.84 -3.22 -5.42
C TRP A 68 -7.97 -3.87 -6.80
N GLU A 69 -6.87 -4.27 -7.42
CA GLU A 69 -6.87 -4.96 -8.72
C GLU A 69 -7.59 -6.31 -8.68
N GLU A 70 -7.35 -7.11 -7.64
CA GLU A 70 -8.05 -8.37 -7.44
C GLU A 70 -9.56 -8.16 -7.32
N HIS A 71 -9.99 -7.08 -6.64
CA HIS A 71 -11.40 -6.73 -6.47
C HIS A 71 -12.05 -6.21 -7.76
N LYS A 72 -11.39 -5.32 -8.50
CA LYS A 72 -11.97 -4.66 -9.68
C LYS A 72 -11.81 -5.45 -10.98
N ASN A 73 -10.66 -6.12 -11.15
CA ASN A 73 -10.23 -6.72 -12.42
C ASN A 73 -9.98 -8.23 -12.32
N GLY A 74 -10.14 -8.83 -11.14
CA GLY A 74 -9.90 -10.24 -10.89
C GLY A 74 -8.42 -10.61 -10.69
N SER A 75 -8.18 -11.86 -10.29
CA SER A 75 -6.87 -12.33 -9.82
C SER A 75 -5.91 -12.79 -10.93
N THR A 76 -6.40 -13.09 -12.13
CA THR A 76 -5.55 -13.53 -13.25
C THR A 76 -4.58 -12.42 -13.64
N CYS A 77 -3.28 -12.72 -13.70
CA CYS A 77 -2.21 -11.76 -14.06
C CYS A 77 -2.15 -10.50 -13.18
N VAL A 78 -2.68 -10.54 -11.96
CA VAL A 78 -2.71 -9.36 -11.08
C VAL A 78 -1.31 -8.89 -10.70
N VAL A 79 -0.36 -9.81 -10.54
CA VAL A 79 1.02 -9.49 -10.17
C VAL A 79 1.69 -8.67 -11.27
N GLU A 80 1.55 -9.08 -12.53
CA GLU A 80 2.11 -8.37 -13.68
C GLU A 80 1.46 -7.00 -13.85
N ARG A 81 0.12 -6.91 -13.76
CA ARG A 81 -0.57 -5.62 -13.83
C ARG A 81 -0.10 -4.69 -12.73
N VAL A 82 -0.02 -5.17 -11.49
CA VAL A 82 0.39 -4.33 -10.36
C VAL A 82 1.83 -3.85 -10.52
N ARG A 83 2.73 -4.77 -10.88
CA ARG A 83 4.14 -4.47 -11.13
C ARG A 83 4.28 -3.40 -12.21
N ASP A 84 3.70 -3.63 -13.38
CA ASP A 84 3.96 -2.80 -14.56
C ASP A 84 3.24 -1.44 -14.48
N LYS A 85 2.05 -1.41 -13.90
CA LYS A 85 1.20 -0.22 -13.87
C LYS A 85 1.46 0.68 -12.67
N TYR A 86 1.71 0.11 -11.49
CA TYR A 86 1.81 0.90 -10.25
C TYR A 86 3.22 0.94 -9.69
N LEU A 87 3.96 -0.18 -9.69
CA LEU A 87 5.28 -0.23 -9.03
C LEU A 87 6.42 0.29 -9.90
N MET A 88 6.48 -0.14 -11.17
CA MET A 88 7.54 0.27 -12.09
C MET A 88 7.65 1.80 -12.26
N PRO A 89 6.54 2.57 -12.32
CA PRO A 89 6.63 4.03 -12.29
C PRO A 89 7.33 4.58 -11.04
N LYS A 90 7.11 4.01 -9.85
CA LYS A 90 7.76 4.47 -8.60
C LYS A 90 9.24 4.18 -8.59
N ILE A 91 9.63 3.00 -9.06
CA ILE A 91 11.04 2.60 -9.19
C ILE A 91 11.76 3.52 -10.17
N ARG A 92 11.15 3.79 -11.35
CA ARG A 92 11.71 4.72 -12.33
C ARG A 92 11.81 6.14 -11.77
N GLN A 93 10.84 6.58 -10.97
CA GLN A 93 10.89 7.89 -10.34
C GLN A 93 12.02 7.98 -9.32
N LEU A 94 12.20 6.98 -8.46
CA LEU A 94 13.32 6.94 -7.52
C LEU A 94 14.68 7.02 -8.24
N ILE A 95 14.85 6.28 -9.35
CA ILE A 95 16.09 6.33 -10.14
C ILE A 95 16.36 7.75 -10.65
N LYS A 96 15.32 8.43 -11.15
CA LYS A 96 15.44 9.83 -11.58
C LYS A 96 15.79 10.77 -10.43
N ASP A 97 15.15 10.60 -9.28
CA ASP A 97 15.36 11.45 -8.10
C ASP A 97 16.75 11.26 -7.49
N MET A 98 17.29 10.04 -7.57
CA MET A 98 18.67 9.71 -7.20
C MET A 98 19.72 10.28 -8.17
N GLY A 99 19.29 10.77 -9.32
CA GLY A 99 20.17 11.31 -10.36
C GLY A 99 20.90 10.21 -11.10
N GLU A 100 20.27 9.64 -12.13
CA GLU A 100 21.07 9.45 -13.36
C GLU A 100 21.90 10.70 -13.65
#